data_AF-A0A272ET23-F1
#
_entry.id   AF-A0A272ET23-F1
#
_cell.length_a   1.000
_cell.length_b   1.000
_cell.length_c   1.000
_cell.angle_alpha   90.00
_cell.angle_beta   90.00
_cell.angle_gamma   90.00
#
_symmetry.space_group_name_H-M   'P 1'
#
loop_
_entity.id
_entity.type
_entity.pdbx_description
1 polymer ?
#
loop_
_entity_poly.entity_id
_entity_poly.type
_entity_poly.pdbx_seq_one_letter_code
_entity_poly.pdbx_strand_id
1 'polypeptide(L)'
;MPTTPMCRTSVSNPIFPAATISLPASVVLPDLRFPAATSLRPAAAATTPFTLVAQLSKTGGSTTYNSLTVSFYDAANNLVGSTTATGNSGLSSISTLGLRSANLDAGDSVTVSGLKLGTTLAAVSPVPEASTYAMMLAGLAMMGFIARRRIRD
;
A
#
# COMPACT_ATOMS: atom_id res chain seq x y z
N MET A 1 -1.00 -70.23 8.32
CA MET A 1 0.05 -69.27 7.94
C MET A 1 -0.62 -68.13 7.17
N PRO A 2 -0.90 -66.97 7.79
CA PRO A 2 -1.61 -65.90 7.12
C PRO A 2 -0.63 -64.93 6.43
N THR A 3 -0.87 -64.71 5.14
CA THR A 3 -0.17 -63.77 4.26
C THR A 3 -0.55 -62.32 4.59
N THR A 4 0.44 -61.49 4.91
CA THR A 4 0.28 -60.05 5.16
C THR A 4 -0.04 -59.31 3.84
N PRO A 5 -1.08 -58.44 3.78
CA PRO A 5 -1.31 -57.63 2.59
C PRO A 5 -0.36 -56.42 2.56
N MET A 6 0.46 -56.32 1.51
CA MET A 6 1.20 -55.11 1.17
C MET A 6 0.22 -54.05 0.65
N CYS A 7 0.01 -52.99 1.43
CA CYS A 7 -0.73 -51.81 0.97
C CYS A 7 0.15 -51.02 -0.02
N ARG A 8 -0.26 -50.98 -1.28
CA ARG A 8 0.41 -50.26 -2.37
C ARG A 8 -0.13 -48.84 -2.43
N THR A 9 0.62 -47.86 -1.94
CA THR A 9 0.29 -46.43 -2.10
C THR A 9 0.75 -45.96 -3.48
N SER A 10 -0.18 -45.90 -4.43
CA SER A 10 -0.02 -45.15 -5.67
C SER A 10 -0.03 -43.66 -5.34
N VAL A 11 1.11 -42.98 -5.43
CA VAL A 11 1.17 -41.52 -5.33
C VAL A 11 0.86 -40.95 -6.71
N SER A 12 -0.43 -40.73 -6.98
CA SER A 12 -0.85 -39.81 -8.03
C SER A 12 -0.62 -38.39 -7.50
N ASN A 13 0.29 -37.68 -8.13
CA ASN A 13 0.63 -36.28 -7.84
C ASN A 13 -0.60 -35.35 -7.91
N PRO A 14 -0.89 -34.58 -6.84
CA PRO A 14 -1.67 -33.37 -6.99
C PRO A 14 -0.92 -32.19 -6.35
N ILE A 15 -0.60 -31.21 -7.19
CA ILE A 15 -0.23 -29.87 -6.75
C ILE A 15 -1.48 -29.29 -6.07
N PHE A 16 -1.53 -29.47 -4.74
CA PHE A 16 -2.48 -28.99 -3.72
C PHE A 16 -3.98 -29.30 -3.89
N PRO A 17 -4.52 -30.18 -3.02
CA PRO A 17 -5.89 -30.03 -2.51
C PRO A 17 -5.89 -29.86 -0.98
N ALA A 18 -6.85 -29.07 -0.48
CA ALA A 18 -7.06 -28.79 0.93
C ALA A 18 -6.99 -30.06 1.80
N ALA A 19 -6.13 -30.06 2.81
CA ALA A 19 -6.04 -31.14 3.77
C ALA A 19 -7.26 -31.11 4.71
N THR A 20 -8.34 -31.76 4.30
CA THR A 20 -9.39 -32.17 5.24
C THR A 20 -8.84 -33.35 6.04
N ILE A 21 -8.39 -33.10 7.26
CA ILE A 21 -8.00 -34.16 8.19
C ILE A 21 -9.28 -34.88 8.62
N SER A 22 -9.61 -35.95 7.90
CA SER A 22 -10.65 -36.90 8.31
C SER A 22 -10.07 -37.75 9.44
N LEU A 23 -10.41 -37.40 10.67
CA LEU A 23 -10.10 -38.24 11.83
C LEU A 23 -10.92 -39.54 11.71
N PRO A 24 -10.33 -40.72 11.93
CA PRO A 24 -11.10 -41.95 12.02
C PRO A 24 -12.12 -41.82 13.15
N ALA A 25 -13.35 -42.25 12.88
CA ALA A 25 -14.44 -42.16 13.84
C ALA A 25 -14.04 -42.86 15.15
N SER A 26 -14.09 -42.11 16.24
CA SER A 26 -13.87 -42.52 17.64
C SER A 26 -12.45 -42.93 18.05
N VAL A 27 -11.67 -41.95 18.51
CA VAL A 27 -10.71 -42.19 19.61
C VAL A 27 -11.47 -41.94 20.90
N VAL A 28 -11.80 -43.00 21.64
CA VAL A 28 -12.47 -42.90 22.94
C VAL A 28 -11.44 -42.50 23.99
N LEU A 29 -11.37 -41.21 24.29
CA LEU A 29 -10.70 -40.69 25.48
C LEU A 29 -11.72 -40.70 26.63
N PRO A 30 -11.46 -41.37 27.77
CA PRO A 30 -12.33 -41.25 28.92
C PRO A 30 -12.20 -39.80 29.45
N ASP A 31 -13.33 -39.11 29.57
CA ASP A 31 -13.51 -37.84 30.30
C ASP A 31 -13.01 -36.52 29.69
N LEU A 32 -12.94 -36.39 28.36
CA LEU A 32 -12.85 -35.05 27.75
C LEU A 32 -14.13 -34.70 27.00
N ARG A 33 -15.08 -34.11 27.74
CA ARG A 33 -16.26 -33.46 27.15
C ARG A 33 -15.80 -32.19 26.43
N PHE A 34 -15.39 -32.31 25.18
CA PHE A 34 -15.13 -31.16 24.34
C PHE A 34 -16.47 -30.48 24.01
N PRO A 35 -16.67 -29.19 24.33
CA PRO A 35 -17.82 -28.45 23.83
C PRO A 35 -17.79 -28.47 22.30
N ALA A 36 -18.97 -28.56 21.69
CA ALA A 36 -19.17 -28.72 20.25
C ALA A 36 -18.20 -27.84 19.45
N ALA A 37 -17.54 -28.43 18.45
CA ALA A 37 -16.53 -27.79 17.62
C ALA A 37 -17.03 -26.44 17.10
N THR A 38 -16.65 -25.35 17.75
CA THR A 38 -16.68 -24.02 17.17
C THR A 38 -15.62 -24.06 16.07
N SER A 39 -16.06 -24.38 14.86
CA SER A 39 -15.30 -24.19 13.64
C SER A 39 -14.73 -22.77 13.70
N LEU A 40 -13.42 -22.66 13.96
CA LEU A 40 -12.66 -21.44 13.73
C LEU A 40 -12.65 -21.23 12.22
N ARG A 41 -13.76 -20.70 11.71
CA ARG A 41 -13.77 -20.07 10.39
C ARG A 41 -12.71 -18.97 10.50
N PRO A 42 -11.64 -18.97 9.68
CA PRO A 42 -10.74 -17.84 9.66
C PRO A 42 -11.64 -16.62 9.42
N ALA A 43 -11.67 -15.70 10.39
CA ALA A 43 -12.31 -14.41 10.20
C ALA A 43 -11.77 -13.90 8.88
N ALA A 44 -12.64 -13.64 7.91
CA ALA A 44 -12.24 -13.13 6.61
C ALA A 44 -11.33 -11.93 6.91
N ALA A 45 -10.03 -12.08 6.67
CA ALA A 45 -9.09 -11.01 6.91
C ALA A 45 -9.58 -9.87 6.01
N ALA A 46 -10.01 -8.78 6.63
CA ALA A 46 -10.41 -7.61 5.88
C ALA A 46 -9.17 -7.17 5.11
N THR A 47 -9.13 -7.45 3.81
CA THR A 47 -8.08 -6.96 2.93
C THR A 47 -8.24 -5.45 2.85
N THR A 48 -7.53 -4.73 3.71
CA THR A 48 -7.48 -3.28 3.64
C THR A 48 -6.57 -2.92 2.45
N PRO A 49 -7.05 -2.10 1.50
CA PRO A 49 -6.21 -1.71 0.38
C PRO A 49 -5.03 -0.88 0.89
N PHE A 50 -3.85 -1.17 0.35
CA PHE A 50 -2.65 -0.40 0.61
C PHE A 50 -2.17 0.27 -0.69
N THR A 51 -1.66 1.49 -0.55
CA THR A 51 -1.05 2.22 -1.67
C THR A 51 0.46 2.07 -1.59
N LEU A 52 1.07 1.57 -2.67
CA LEU A 52 2.52 1.51 -2.81
C LEU A 52 3.01 2.74 -3.59
N VAL A 53 3.97 3.46 -3.01
CA VAL A 53 4.67 4.57 -3.68
C VAL A 53 6.14 4.24 -3.76
N ALA A 54 6.66 4.17 -4.98
CA ALA A 54 8.09 3.98 -5.23
C ALA A 54 8.69 5.29 -5.78
N GLN A 55 9.81 5.71 -5.20
CA GLN A 55 10.56 6.89 -5.62
C GLN A 55 11.99 6.51 -5.96
N LEU A 56 12.38 6.73 -7.22
CA LEU A 56 13.77 6.64 -7.65
C LEU A 56 14.41 8.03 -7.61
N SER A 57 15.56 8.16 -6.95
CA SER A 57 16.25 9.44 -6.79
C SER A 57 17.75 9.35 -7.07
N LYS A 58 18.32 10.52 -7.31
CA LYS A 58 19.71 10.75 -7.62
C LYS A 58 20.25 11.81 -6.66
N THR A 59 21.33 11.52 -5.96
CA THR A 59 22.06 12.53 -5.18
C THR A 59 22.71 13.55 -6.12
N GLY A 60 22.71 14.83 -5.73
CA GLY A 60 23.29 15.92 -6.52
C GLY A 60 24.71 15.62 -7.01
N GLY A 61 24.95 15.84 -8.30
CA GLY A 61 26.22 15.56 -8.96
C GLY A 61 26.39 14.13 -9.50
N SER A 62 25.54 13.18 -9.11
CA SER A 62 25.58 11.83 -9.70
C SER A 62 25.11 11.86 -11.16
N THR A 63 25.58 10.92 -12.00
CA THR A 63 25.10 10.71 -13.39
C THR A 63 24.04 9.62 -13.47
N THR A 64 23.86 8.83 -12.42
CA THR A 64 22.93 7.70 -12.32
C THR A 64 22.04 7.78 -11.08
N TYR A 65 20.89 7.10 -11.10
CA TYR A 65 20.05 6.92 -9.93
C TYR A 65 20.79 6.07 -8.89
N ASN A 66 20.72 6.49 -7.63
CA ASN A 66 21.48 5.88 -6.54
C ASN A 66 20.65 5.56 -5.29
N SER A 67 19.35 5.81 -5.33
CA SER A 67 18.41 5.46 -4.26
C SER A 67 17.04 5.10 -4.82
N LEU A 68 16.45 4.02 -4.31
CA LEU A 68 15.06 3.62 -4.51
C LEU A 68 14.39 3.52 -3.14
N THR A 69 13.38 4.34 -2.90
CA THR A 69 12.56 4.27 -1.69
C THR A 69 11.20 3.70 -2.06
N VAL A 70 10.73 2.69 -1.32
CA VAL A 70 9.40 2.11 -1.46
C VAL A 70 8.65 2.31 -0.16
N SER A 71 7.49 2.96 -0.23
CA SER A 71 6.65 3.30 0.91
C SER A 71 5.25 2.71 0.74
N PHE A 72 4.70 2.18 1.82
CA PHE A 72 3.37 1.60 1.88
C PHE A 72 2.47 2.50 2.72
N TYR A 73 1.36 2.91 2.15
CA TYR A 73 0.34 3.70 2.83
C TYR A 73 -0.92 2.87 3.03
N ASP A 74 -1.61 3.07 4.14
CA ASP A 74 -2.94 2.49 4.36
C ASP A 74 -4.01 3.21 3.52
N ALA A 75 -5.25 2.73 3.62
CA ALA A 75 -6.40 3.33 2.94
C ALA A 75 -6.71 4.78 3.37
N ALA A 76 -6.20 5.21 4.53
CA ALA A 76 -6.31 6.58 5.05
C ALA A 76 -5.10 7.46 4.71
N ASN A 77 -4.20 6.97 3.85
CA ASN A 77 -2.93 7.61 3.47
C ASN A 77 -1.91 7.78 4.62
N ASN A 78 -1.99 7.00 5.68
CA ASN A 78 -0.92 6.95 6.70
C ASN A 78 0.20 6.03 6.25
N LEU A 79 1.44 6.43 6.49
CA LEU A 79 2.60 5.58 6.21
C LEU A 79 2.62 4.38 7.17
N VAL A 80 2.49 3.18 6.63
CA VAL A 80 2.54 1.90 7.35
C VAL A 80 3.97 1.39 7.46
N GLY A 81 4.78 1.66 6.43
CA GLY A 81 6.18 1.26 6.41
C GLY A 81 6.91 1.78 5.18
N SER A 82 8.22 1.88 5.26
CA SER A 82 9.08 2.27 4.15
C SER A 82 10.41 1.52 4.20
N THR A 83 10.97 1.24 3.03
CA THR A 83 12.31 0.69 2.89
C THR A 83 13.04 1.41 1.76
N THR A 84 14.34 1.58 1.93
CA THR A 84 15.19 2.28 0.97
C THR A 84 16.36 1.39 0.58
N ALA A 85 16.50 1.13 -0.71
CA ALA A 85 17.70 0.57 -1.28
C ALA A 85 18.61 1.71 -1.75
N THR A 86 19.85 1.71 -1.27
CA THR A 86 20.89 2.64 -1.70
C THR A 86 21.96 1.88 -2.48
N GLY A 87 22.50 2.52 -3.53
CA GLY A 87 23.49 1.90 -4.40
C GLY A 87 23.37 2.40 -5.83
N ASN A 88 24.50 2.43 -6.54
CA ASN A 88 24.50 2.87 -7.92
C ASN A 88 23.69 1.91 -8.79
N SER A 89 22.57 2.38 -9.34
CA SER A 89 21.71 1.55 -10.19
C SER A 89 22.27 1.34 -11.59
N GLY A 90 23.28 2.13 -12.00
CA GLY A 90 23.78 2.16 -13.38
C GLY A 90 22.80 2.80 -14.39
N LEU A 91 21.59 3.11 -13.95
CA LEU A 91 20.55 3.76 -14.75
C LEU A 91 20.77 5.27 -14.74
N SER A 92 21.07 5.85 -15.89
CA SER A 92 21.20 7.31 -16.08
C SER A 92 19.90 7.95 -16.53
N SER A 93 18.97 7.17 -17.09
CA SER A 93 17.65 7.60 -17.53
C SER A 93 16.66 6.43 -17.40
N ILE A 94 15.38 6.77 -17.23
CA ILE A 94 14.27 5.82 -17.32
C ILE A 94 13.50 6.19 -18.59
N SER A 95 13.62 5.38 -19.64
CA SER A 95 12.90 5.61 -20.89
C SER A 95 11.55 4.89 -20.95
N THR A 96 11.35 3.86 -20.13
CA THR A 96 10.14 3.03 -20.15
C THR A 96 9.78 2.59 -18.73
N LEU A 97 8.52 2.74 -18.34
CA LEU A 97 7.95 2.21 -17.10
C LEU A 97 6.94 1.13 -17.46
N GLY A 98 7.27 -0.13 -17.14
CA GLY A 98 6.41 -1.28 -17.35
C GLY A 98 5.97 -1.86 -16.01
N LEU A 99 4.68 -2.14 -15.86
CA LEU A 99 4.18 -2.94 -14.75
C LEU A 99 4.07 -4.39 -15.21
N ARG A 100 4.87 -5.28 -14.61
CA ARG A 100 4.74 -6.73 -14.78
C ARG A 100 4.09 -7.28 -13.52
N SER A 101 2.81 -7.60 -13.64
CA SER A 101 2.07 -8.33 -12.63
C SER A 101 2.50 -9.80 -12.63
N ALA A 102 2.71 -10.38 -11.45
CA ALA A 102 2.83 -11.81 -11.24
C ALA A 102 1.93 -12.20 -10.06
N ASN A 103 1.04 -13.18 -10.27
CA ASN A 103 0.06 -13.67 -9.28
C ASN A 103 -0.99 -12.63 -8.83
N LEU A 104 -1.73 -12.01 -9.76
CA LEU A 104 -2.99 -11.35 -9.39
C LEU A 104 -4.11 -12.38 -9.40
N ASP A 105 -4.87 -12.45 -8.31
CA ASP A 105 -6.03 -13.32 -8.21
C ASP A 105 -7.28 -12.65 -8.82
N ALA A 106 -8.34 -13.43 -9.00
CA ALA A 106 -9.62 -12.91 -9.47
C ALA A 106 -10.16 -11.87 -8.47
N GLY A 107 -10.18 -10.60 -8.90
CA GLY A 107 -10.65 -9.46 -8.09
C GLY A 107 -9.56 -8.45 -7.74
N ASP A 108 -8.29 -8.74 -8.01
CA ASP A 108 -7.23 -7.75 -7.83
C ASP A 108 -7.28 -6.67 -8.92
N SER A 109 -7.21 -5.41 -8.49
CA SER A 109 -7.15 -4.25 -9.37
C SER A 109 -5.82 -3.51 -9.17
N VAL A 110 -5.03 -3.39 -10.25
CA VAL A 110 -3.78 -2.63 -10.25
C VAL A 110 -4.02 -1.31 -10.98
N THR A 111 -4.15 -0.24 -10.20
CA THR A 111 -4.33 1.12 -10.73
C THR A 111 -3.07 1.94 -10.54
N VAL A 112 -2.61 2.61 -11.60
CA VAL A 112 -1.55 3.62 -11.52
C VAL A 112 -2.21 4.98 -11.47
N SER A 113 -2.03 5.70 -10.36
CA SER A 113 -2.52 7.06 -10.21
C SER A 113 -1.41 7.98 -9.74
N GLY A 114 -1.34 9.19 -10.30
CA GLY A 114 -0.38 10.22 -9.87
C GLY A 114 1.07 10.01 -10.32
N LEU A 115 1.30 9.35 -11.47
CA LEU A 115 2.65 9.25 -12.04
C LEU A 115 3.21 10.64 -12.37
N LYS A 116 4.26 11.07 -11.68
CA LYS A 116 4.95 12.35 -11.87
C LYS A 116 6.40 12.10 -12.29
N LEU A 117 6.75 12.48 -13.52
CA LEU A 117 8.14 12.49 -14.01
C LEU A 117 8.63 13.93 -13.99
N GLY A 118 9.47 14.26 -13.00
CA GLY A 118 10.01 15.61 -12.85
C GLY A 118 11.23 15.61 -11.94
N THR A 119 12.13 16.57 -12.15
CA THR A 119 13.36 16.74 -11.36
C THR A 119 13.10 17.36 -9.99
N THR A 120 11.93 17.98 -9.80
CA THR A 120 11.54 18.65 -8.56
C THR A 120 10.09 18.30 -8.27
N LEU A 121 9.86 17.65 -7.13
CA LEU A 121 8.52 17.51 -6.55
C LEU A 121 8.14 18.87 -5.96
N ALA A 122 7.96 19.87 -6.83
CA ALA A 122 7.46 21.17 -6.39
C ALA A 122 6.01 20.94 -5.96
N ALA A 123 5.79 20.90 -4.64
CA ALA A 123 4.49 21.19 -4.09
C ALA A 123 4.17 22.60 -4.58
N VAL A 124 3.34 22.71 -5.62
CA VAL A 124 2.79 23.99 -6.06
C VAL A 124 1.87 24.42 -4.94
N SER A 125 2.42 25.14 -3.95
CA SER A 125 1.58 25.92 -3.06
C SER A 125 0.92 26.96 -3.96
N PRO A 126 -0.41 27.16 -3.86
CA PRO A 126 -1.04 28.29 -4.51
C PRO A 126 -0.35 29.55 -4.00
N VAL A 127 0.48 30.17 -4.86
CA VAL A 127 1.06 31.48 -4.55
C VAL A 127 -0.08 32.46 -4.78
N PRO A 128 -0.54 33.20 -3.75
CA PRO A 128 -1.54 34.23 -3.98
C PRO A 128 -0.96 35.25 -4.95
N GLU A 129 -1.70 35.50 -6.03
CA GLU A 129 -1.28 36.46 -7.04
C GLU A 129 -1.16 37.85 -6.40
N ALA A 130 -0.32 38.73 -6.98
CA ALA A 130 -0.15 40.09 -6.49
C ALA A 130 -1.49 40.85 -6.34
N SER A 131 -2.49 40.47 -7.16
CA SER A 131 -3.86 40.96 -7.11
C SER A 131 -4.60 40.58 -5.81
N THR A 132 -4.36 39.40 -5.22
CA THR A 132 -4.99 38.96 -3.97
C THR A 132 -4.54 39.81 -2.79
N TYR A 133 -3.24 40.12 -2.71
CA TYR A 133 -2.71 41.04 -1.69
C TYR A 133 -3.19 42.47 -1.92
N ALA A 134 -3.27 42.91 -3.17
CA ALA A 134 -3.81 44.22 -3.51
C ALA A 134 -5.28 44.36 -3.06
N MET A 135 -6.12 43.34 -3.29
CA MET A 135 -7.52 43.33 -2.86
C MET A 135 -7.67 43.28 -1.33
N MET A 136 -6.80 42.54 -0.64
CA MET A 136 -6.78 42.53 0.83
C MET A 136 -6.40 43.92 1.39
N LEU A 137 -5.37 44.57 0.84
CA LEU A 137 -4.99 45.92 1.23
C LEU A 137 -6.05 46.95 0.87
N ALA A 138 -6.71 46.81 -0.28
CA ALA A 138 -7.82 47.67 -0.67
C ALA A 138 -9.00 47.55 0.31
N GLY A 139 -9.37 46.33 0.70
CA GLY A 139 -10.40 46.09 1.71
C GLY A 139 -10.03 46.70 3.08
N LEU A 140 -8.76 46.56 3.49
CA LEU A 140 -8.27 47.08 4.76
C LEU A 140 -8.19 48.62 4.75
N ALA A 141 -7.78 49.22 3.64
CA ALA A 141 -7.79 50.67 3.42
C ALA A 141 -9.21 51.24 3.48
N MET A 142 -10.19 50.54 2.89
CA MET A 142 -11.60 50.94 2.93
C MET A 142 -12.15 50.91 4.36
N MET A 143 -11.84 49.86 5.13
CA MET A 143 -12.26 49.77 6.54
C MET A 143 -11.59 50.83 7.42
N GLY A 144 -10.30 51.09 7.22
CA GLY A 144 -9.59 52.17 7.92
C GLY A 144 -10.17 53.55 7.61
N PHE A 145 -10.60 53.79 6.37
CA PHE A 145 -11.27 55.03 5.98
C PHE A 145 -12.64 55.20 6.64
N ILE A 146 -13.45 54.14 6.72
CA ILE A 146 -14.75 54.15 7.40
C ILE A 146 -14.56 54.41 8.91
N ALA A 147 -13.60 53.74 9.55
CA ALA A 147 -13.30 53.93 10.96
C ALA A 147 -12.86 55.37 11.28
N ARG A 148 -12.07 56.01 10.40
CA ARG A 148 -11.65 57.40 10.57
C ARG A 148 -12.81 58.41 10.55
N ARG A 149 -13.89 58.12 9.80
CA ARG A 149 -15.08 59.00 9.79
C ARG A 149 -15.81 58.94 11.12
N ARG A 150 -15.93 57.75 11.72
CA ARG A 150 -16.61 57.55 13.01
C ARG A 150 -15.91 58.17 14.23
N ILE A 151 -14.63 58.51 14.12
CA ILE A 151 -13.88 59.18 15.20
C ILE A 151 -14.03 60.71 15.13
N ARG A 152 -14.51 61.23 13.99
CA ARG A 152 -14.70 62.67 13.75
C ARG A 152 -16.14 63.15 13.99
N ASP A 153 -17.05 62.21 14.28
CA ASP A 153 -18.42 62.44 14.73
C ASP A 153 -18.51 62.06 16.22
#